data_AF-A0A8T2Q4B0-F1
#
_entry.id   AF-A0A8T2Q4B0-F1
#
_cell.length_a   1.000
_cell.length_b   1.000
_cell.length_c   1.000
_cell.angle_alpha   90.00
_cell.angle_beta   90.00
_cell.angle_gamma   90.00
#
_symmetry.space_group_name_H-M   'P 1'
#
loop_
_entity.id
_entity.type
_entity.pdbx_description
1 polymer ?
#
loop_
_entity_poly.entity_id
_entity_poly.type
_entity_poly.pdbx_seq_one_letter_code
_entity_poly.pdbx_strand_id
1 'polypeptide(L)'
;MEAGNGDVQVETLQTQIEHLEELWKKDATRRLARETLLKSELLDVRTALLAAESNGKNELDLLRHRIKTADTLLSYLNCKARILTIPRFAHTSCGIRRQEGVGLVDKKGVLITQWKDSMNPAIFDQHSLDPESQSISRAHEQSPHEEEHVESIARTVMQVTDVMEFLLKRAILAEADVDVERQKARASQDEAKQKSLQLESMQSRVQEMEKVAVCTSSILKKMQLKLGDMEQETSRQQQRAAENEQELSRVRHDFRVLRSRIEILVTSSARTIVNLEKRIEEMEGISERMSAHIVNLEADKGRKEAEVAEFISENCNLRAQLDFKEAELAAMRQHVRQMLAEQTN
;
A
#
# COMPACT_ATOMS: atom_id res chain seq x y z
N MET A 1 87.61 12.55 -156.75
CA MET A 1 88.42 11.75 -155.80
C MET A 1 87.65 11.71 -154.50
N GLU A 2 86.84 10.66 -154.35
CA GLU A 2 86.09 10.31 -153.15
C GLU A 2 86.98 9.43 -152.24
N ALA A 3 86.92 9.66 -150.93
CA ALA A 3 87.10 8.71 -149.81
C ALA A 3 87.63 9.47 -148.57
N GLY A 4 86.92 9.43 -147.44
CA GLY A 4 87.44 9.94 -146.16
C GLY A 4 86.43 10.45 -145.13
N ASN A 5 85.20 9.91 -145.05
CA ASN A 5 84.20 10.36 -144.07
C ASN A 5 83.55 9.21 -143.25
N GLY A 6 84.18 8.04 -143.22
CA GLY A 6 83.66 6.83 -142.54
C GLY A 6 84.27 6.52 -141.16
N ASP A 7 85.52 6.94 -140.88
CA ASP A 7 86.22 6.59 -139.63
C ASP A 7 85.78 7.43 -138.42
N VAL A 8 85.42 8.70 -138.61
CA VAL A 8 85.08 9.63 -137.50
C VAL A 8 83.72 9.30 -136.86
N GLN A 9 82.79 8.67 -137.60
CA GLN A 9 81.50 8.24 -137.03
C GLN A 9 81.63 6.99 -136.16
N VAL A 10 82.62 6.12 -136.41
CA VAL A 10 82.83 4.89 -135.64
C VAL A 10 83.42 5.22 -134.27
N GLU A 11 84.45 6.07 -134.19
CA GLU A 11 85.03 6.50 -132.90
C GLU A 11 84.05 7.30 -132.03
N THR A 12 83.17 8.10 -132.63
CA THR A 12 82.15 8.88 -131.90
C THR A 12 81.07 7.96 -131.31
N LEU A 13 80.68 6.90 -132.03
CA LEU A 13 79.74 5.90 -131.53
C LEU A 13 80.38 5.03 -130.44
N GLN A 14 81.66 4.73 -130.55
CA GLN A 14 82.39 3.89 -129.60
C GLN A 14 82.58 4.60 -128.24
N THR A 15 82.91 5.89 -128.26
CA THR A 15 82.97 6.73 -127.04
C THR A 15 81.59 6.93 -126.39
N GLN A 16 80.52 7.03 -127.18
CA GLN A 16 79.15 7.06 -126.66
C GLN A 16 78.73 5.74 -126.02
N ILE A 17 79.14 4.60 -126.58
CA ILE A 17 78.91 3.27 -126.01
C ILE A 17 79.65 3.13 -124.68
N GLU A 18 80.93 3.48 -124.60
CA GLU A 18 81.70 3.45 -123.35
C GLU A 18 81.12 4.37 -122.27
N HIS A 19 80.65 5.57 -122.64
CA HIS A 19 79.99 6.48 -121.70
C HIS A 19 78.64 5.94 -121.20
N LEU A 20 77.84 5.33 -122.08
CA LEU A 20 76.59 4.68 -121.73
C LEU A 20 76.84 3.45 -120.85
N GLU A 21 77.88 2.68 -121.09
CA GLU A 21 78.29 1.55 -120.26
C GLU A 21 78.71 2.00 -118.86
N GLU A 22 79.50 3.08 -118.74
CA GLU A 22 79.91 3.62 -117.43
C GLU A 22 78.71 4.20 -116.66
N LEU A 23 77.81 4.90 -117.35
CA LEU A 23 76.54 5.37 -116.79
C LEU A 23 75.67 4.21 -116.31
N TRP A 24 75.56 3.14 -117.10
CA TRP A 24 74.78 1.96 -116.74
C TRP A 24 75.39 1.23 -115.55
N LYS A 25 76.73 1.16 -115.47
CA LYS A 25 77.46 0.57 -114.33
C LYS A 25 77.30 1.40 -113.05
N LYS A 26 77.34 2.75 -113.15
CA LYS A 26 77.05 3.66 -112.03
C LYS A 26 75.59 3.55 -111.58
N ASP A 27 74.65 3.43 -112.52
CA ASP A 27 73.24 3.27 -112.16
C ASP A 27 72.95 1.89 -111.57
N ALA A 28 73.58 0.83 -112.08
CA ALA A 28 73.50 -0.52 -111.53
C ALA A 28 74.04 -0.59 -110.10
N THR A 29 75.18 0.06 -109.82
CA THR A 29 75.77 0.12 -108.46
C THR A 29 74.93 0.97 -107.50
N ARG A 30 74.37 2.11 -107.94
CA ARG A 30 73.42 2.89 -107.14
C ARG A 30 72.14 2.12 -106.84
N ARG A 31 71.61 1.38 -107.81
CA ARG A 31 70.43 0.51 -107.62
C ARG A 31 70.75 -0.60 -106.62
N LEU A 32 71.90 -1.26 -106.75
CA LEU A 32 72.34 -2.29 -105.82
C LEU A 32 72.48 -1.73 -104.39
N ALA A 33 73.11 -0.57 -104.22
CA ALA A 33 73.28 0.08 -102.91
C ALA A 33 71.93 0.47 -102.27
N ARG A 34 70.99 1.01 -103.06
CA ARG A 34 69.63 1.29 -102.61
C ARG A 34 68.88 0.02 -102.24
N GLU A 35 69.03 -1.04 -103.03
CA GLU A 35 68.41 -2.34 -102.74
C GLU A 35 68.98 -2.95 -101.45
N THR A 36 70.30 -2.86 -101.21
CA THR A 36 70.90 -3.32 -99.97
C THR A 36 70.45 -2.50 -98.76
N LEU A 37 70.29 -1.18 -98.90
CA LEU A 37 69.77 -0.31 -97.84
C LEU A 37 68.31 -0.64 -97.52
N LEU A 38 67.46 -0.75 -98.54
CA LEU A 38 66.05 -1.12 -98.37
C LEU A 38 65.89 -2.52 -97.77
N LYS A 39 66.76 -3.48 -98.14
CA LYS A 39 66.79 -4.80 -97.50
C LYS A 39 67.15 -4.71 -96.02
N SER A 40 68.09 -3.84 -95.64
CA SER A 40 68.45 -3.59 -94.24
C SER A 40 67.27 -2.97 -93.48
N GLU A 41 66.67 -1.90 -93.99
CA GLU A 41 65.53 -1.24 -93.34
C GLU A 41 64.33 -2.19 -93.20
N LEU A 42 64.05 -3.02 -94.21
CA LEU A 42 62.99 -4.02 -94.14
C LEU A 42 63.30 -5.09 -93.09
N LEU A 43 64.58 -5.46 -92.92
CA LEU A 43 65.01 -6.36 -91.86
C LEU A 43 64.79 -5.73 -90.47
N ASP A 44 65.13 -4.46 -90.30
CA ASP A 44 64.96 -3.72 -89.03
C ASP A 44 63.48 -3.51 -88.67
N VAL A 45 62.64 -3.17 -89.65
CA VAL A 45 61.18 -3.08 -89.45
C VAL A 45 60.62 -4.46 -89.10
N ARG A 46 61.12 -5.53 -89.73
CA ARG A 46 60.69 -6.90 -89.44
C ARG A 46 61.10 -7.35 -88.03
N THR A 47 62.30 -7.02 -87.57
CA THR A 47 62.73 -7.34 -86.20
C THR A 47 61.96 -6.52 -85.18
N ALA A 48 61.69 -5.23 -85.44
CA ALA A 48 60.85 -4.39 -84.59
C ALA A 48 59.40 -4.90 -84.50
N LEU A 49 58.81 -5.35 -85.62
CA LEU A 49 57.47 -5.94 -85.65
C LEU A 49 57.40 -7.24 -84.84
N LEU A 50 58.38 -8.13 -85.00
CA LEU A 50 58.46 -9.37 -84.24
C LEU A 50 58.66 -9.11 -82.73
N ALA A 51 59.47 -8.11 -82.37
CA ALA A 51 59.65 -7.69 -80.98
C ALA A 51 58.35 -7.11 -80.38
N ALA A 52 57.62 -6.28 -81.14
CA ALA A 52 56.33 -5.74 -80.71
C ALA A 52 55.26 -6.84 -80.55
N GLU A 53 55.20 -7.80 -81.48
CA GLU A 53 54.27 -8.93 -81.40
C GLU A 53 54.59 -9.85 -80.22
N SER A 54 55.88 -10.08 -79.93
CA SER A 54 56.32 -10.83 -78.76
C SER A 54 55.98 -10.11 -77.45
N ASN A 55 56.20 -8.79 -77.38
CA ASN A 55 55.84 -8.00 -76.20
C ASN A 55 54.32 -7.98 -75.96
N GLY A 56 53.52 -7.83 -77.00
CA GLY A 56 52.05 -7.87 -76.87
C GLY A 56 51.52 -9.22 -76.37
N LYS A 57 52.14 -10.34 -76.78
CA LYS A 57 51.82 -11.67 -76.24
C LYS A 57 52.17 -11.79 -74.76
N ASN A 58 53.35 -11.31 -74.36
CA ASN A 58 53.79 -11.34 -72.96
C ASN A 58 52.88 -10.50 -72.04
N GLU A 59 52.42 -9.33 -72.49
CA GLU A 59 51.48 -8.49 -71.73
C GLU A 59 50.10 -9.14 -71.57
N LEU A 60 49.59 -9.81 -72.62
CA LEU A 60 48.33 -10.54 -72.57
C LEU A 60 48.40 -11.74 -71.62
N ASP A 61 49.53 -12.46 -71.59
CA ASP A 61 49.73 -13.57 -70.68
C ASP A 61 49.87 -13.11 -69.22
N LEU A 62 50.58 -12.00 -68.97
CA LEU A 62 50.65 -11.35 -67.66
C LEU A 62 49.27 -10.91 -67.17
N LEU A 63 48.48 -10.26 -68.03
CA LEU A 63 47.10 -9.87 -67.69
C LEU A 63 46.22 -11.10 -67.41
N ARG A 64 46.37 -12.16 -68.20
CA ARG A 64 45.68 -13.44 -67.98
C ARG A 64 46.04 -14.05 -66.63
N HIS A 65 47.31 -14.02 -66.21
CA HIS A 65 47.74 -14.49 -64.90
C HIS A 65 47.16 -13.64 -63.77
N ARG A 66 47.16 -12.31 -63.89
CA ARG A 66 46.54 -11.39 -62.92
C ARG A 66 45.04 -11.65 -62.75
N ILE A 67 44.31 -11.79 -63.86
CA ILE A 67 42.87 -12.09 -63.84
C ILE A 67 42.62 -13.43 -63.14
N LYS A 68 43.39 -14.47 -63.46
CA LYS A 68 43.25 -15.78 -62.79
C LYS A 68 43.50 -15.69 -61.28
N THR A 69 44.52 -14.97 -60.84
CA THR A 69 44.81 -14.79 -59.41
C THR A 69 43.76 -13.95 -58.70
N ALA A 70 43.26 -12.89 -59.34
CA ALA A 70 42.16 -12.11 -58.79
C ALA A 70 40.88 -12.96 -58.67
N ASP A 71 40.58 -13.79 -59.67
CA ASP A 71 39.42 -14.69 -59.67
C ASP A 71 39.48 -15.74 -58.54
N THR A 72 40.65 -16.34 -58.30
CA THR A 72 40.81 -17.30 -57.19
C THR A 72 40.70 -16.62 -55.82
N LEU A 73 41.27 -15.43 -55.65
CA LEU A 73 41.16 -14.66 -54.41
C LEU A 73 39.74 -14.14 -54.15
N LEU A 74 39.03 -13.69 -55.20
CA LEU A 74 37.62 -13.32 -55.11
C LEU A 74 36.74 -14.53 -54.79
N SER A 75 37.02 -15.68 -55.39
CA SER A 75 36.34 -16.94 -55.08
C SER A 75 36.57 -17.37 -53.62
N TYR A 76 37.80 -17.23 -53.11
CA TYR A 76 38.10 -17.44 -51.69
C TYR A 76 37.27 -16.51 -50.80
N LEU A 77 37.27 -15.21 -51.09
CA LEU A 77 36.54 -14.22 -50.31
C LEU A 77 35.03 -14.50 -50.32
N ASN A 78 34.48 -14.88 -51.46
CA ASN A 78 33.07 -15.25 -51.60
C ASN A 78 32.74 -16.53 -50.79
N CYS A 79 33.58 -17.55 -50.86
CA CYS A 79 33.45 -18.75 -50.04
C CYS A 79 33.52 -18.43 -48.54
N LYS A 80 34.45 -17.57 -48.13
CA LYS A 80 34.59 -17.10 -46.75
C LYS A 80 33.32 -16.36 -46.31
N ALA A 81 32.81 -15.42 -47.12
CA ALA A 81 31.56 -14.71 -46.87
C ALA A 81 30.41 -15.67 -46.60
N ARG A 82 30.22 -16.67 -47.48
CA ARG A 82 29.16 -17.67 -47.34
C ARG A 82 29.29 -18.48 -46.06
N ILE A 83 30.50 -18.90 -45.68
CA ILE A 83 30.75 -19.62 -44.42
C ILE A 83 30.34 -18.75 -43.22
N LEU A 84 30.67 -17.46 -43.24
CA LEU A 84 30.33 -16.52 -42.16
C LEU A 84 28.82 -16.21 -42.07
N THR A 85 28.03 -16.44 -43.13
CA THR A 85 26.55 -16.29 -43.05
C THR A 85 25.85 -17.40 -42.28
N ILE A 86 26.49 -18.56 -42.11
CA ILE A 86 25.87 -19.71 -41.44
C ILE A 86 26.32 -19.71 -39.97
N PRO A 87 25.44 -19.50 -38.98
CA PRO A 87 25.83 -19.24 -37.59
C PRO A 87 26.77 -20.30 -36.98
N ARG A 88 26.51 -21.59 -37.25
CA ARG A 88 27.36 -22.68 -36.75
C ARG A 88 28.78 -22.65 -37.32
N PHE A 89 28.93 -22.27 -38.59
CA PHE A 89 30.22 -22.16 -39.25
C PHE A 89 30.90 -20.81 -39.01
N ALA A 90 30.12 -19.74 -38.83
CA ALA A 90 30.59 -18.45 -38.34
C ALA A 90 31.33 -18.59 -37.01
N HIS A 91 30.73 -19.33 -36.07
CA HIS A 91 31.34 -19.61 -34.78
C HIS A 91 32.68 -20.34 -34.95
N THR A 92 32.73 -21.43 -35.71
CA THR A 92 34.00 -22.16 -35.91
C THR A 92 35.05 -21.34 -36.65
N SER A 93 34.66 -20.55 -37.67
CA SER A 93 35.56 -19.69 -38.44
C SER A 93 36.19 -18.61 -37.55
N CYS A 94 35.38 -17.94 -36.74
CA CYS A 94 35.82 -16.92 -35.79
C CYS A 94 36.47 -17.51 -34.53
N GLY A 95 36.49 -18.83 -34.38
CA GLY A 95 37.08 -19.51 -33.22
C GLY A 95 36.23 -19.57 -31.96
N ILE A 96 34.94 -19.27 -32.10
CA ILE A 96 33.95 -19.26 -31.04
C ILE A 96 33.47 -20.69 -30.79
N ARG A 97 33.44 -21.11 -29.53
CA ARG A 97 32.88 -22.39 -29.10
C ARG A 97 31.96 -22.20 -27.90
N ARG A 98 31.00 -23.10 -27.74
CA ARG A 98 30.15 -23.14 -26.55
C ARG A 98 30.82 -24.01 -25.49
N GLN A 99 31.08 -23.44 -24.33
CA GLN A 99 31.53 -24.15 -23.13
C GLN A 99 30.34 -24.32 -22.18
N GLU A 100 30.14 -25.55 -21.71
CA GLU A 100 29.04 -25.88 -20.81
C GLU A 100 29.15 -25.11 -19.49
N GLY A 101 28.05 -24.52 -19.03
CA GLY A 101 27.99 -23.66 -17.83
C GLY A 101 28.56 -22.25 -17.97
N VAL A 102 29.45 -22.00 -18.94
CA VAL A 102 30.15 -20.71 -19.10
C VAL A 102 29.58 -19.89 -20.26
N GLY A 103 29.15 -20.51 -21.36
CA GLY A 103 28.56 -19.82 -22.52
C GLY A 103 29.48 -19.83 -23.74
N LEU A 104 29.43 -18.78 -24.58
CA LEU A 104 30.27 -18.69 -25.77
C LEU A 104 31.65 -18.10 -25.43
N VAL A 105 32.71 -18.80 -25.83
CA VAL A 105 34.12 -18.46 -25.56
C VAL A 105 34.96 -18.47 -26.84
N ASP A 106 36.02 -17.66 -26.87
CA ASP A 106 37.01 -17.61 -27.95
C ASP A 106 37.95 -18.85 -27.98
N LYS A 107 38.83 -18.95 -28.98
CA LYS A 107 39.93 -19.93 -29.07
C LYS A 107 40.81 -19.94 -27.82
N LYS A 108 40.97 -18.78 -27.18
CA LYS A 108 41.75 -18.58 -25.93
C LYS A 108 40.94 -18.87 -24.65
N GLY A 109 39.67 -19.27 -24.76
CA GLY A 109 38.79 -19.52 -23.62
C GLY A 109 38.20 -18.27 -22.95
N VAL A 110 38.41 -17.09 -23.54
CA VAL A 110 37.86 -15.82 -23.04
C VAL A 110 36.39 -15.70 -23.44
N LEU A 111 35.53 -15.31 -22.50
CA LEU A 111 34.10 -15.07 -22.74
C LEU A 111 33.88 -13.96 -23.76
N ILE A 112 32.94 -14.17 -24.69
CA ILE A 112 32.62 -13.18 -25.73
C ILE A 112 32.18 -11.85 -25.13
N THR A 113 31.46 -11.86 -24.00
CA THR A 113 31.01 -10.64 -23.29
C THR A 113 32.16 -9.76 -22.81
N GLN A 114 33.36 -10.31 -22.64
CA GLN A 114 34.58 -9.58 -22.25
C GLN A 114 35.31 -8.98 -23.45
N TRP A 115 34.85 -9.23 -24.68
CA TRP A 115 35.43 -8.61 -25.89
C TRP A 115 35.15 -7.12 -25.99
N LYS A 116 34.20 -6.59 -25.22
CA LYS A 116 33.77 -5.19 -25.25
C LYS A 116 34.94 -4.19 -25.10
N ASP A 117 35.96 -4.56 -24.34
CA ASP A 117 37.14 -3.72 -24.08
C ASP A 117 38.28 -3.95 -25.09
N SER A 118 38.28 -5.07 -25.82
CA SER A 118 39.35 -5.47 -26.75
C SER A 118 39.01 -5.27 -28.24
N MET A 119 37.77 -4.86 -28.54
CA MET A 119 37.25 -4.72 -29.91
C MET A 119 37.43 -3.33 -30.53
N ASN A 120 38.36 -2.52 -30.04
CA ASN A 120 38.67 -1.23 -30.66
C ASN A 120 39.38 -1.46 -32.01
N PRO A 121 38.91 -0.85 -33.11
CA PRO A 121 39.48 -1.08 -34.43
C PRO A 121 40.79 -0.30 -34.58
N ALA A 122 41.90 -0.86 -34.10
CA ALA A 122 43.25 -0.41 -34.50
C ALA A 122 43.53 -0.71 -36.00
N ILE A 123 42.63 -1.42 -36.68
CA ILE A 123 42.75 -1.85 -38.08
C ILE A 123 42.66 -0.66 -39.06
N PHE A 124 42.07 0.47 -38.67
CA PHE A 124 41.95 1.65 -39.53
C PHE A 124 43.07 2.70 -39.35
N ASP A 125 43.90 2.60 -38.30
CA ASP A 125 44.94 3.61 -37.99
C ASP A 125 46.32 3.27 -38.55
N GLN A 126 46.50 2.10 -39.19
CA GLN A 126 47.74 1.73 -39.87
C GLN A 126 47.50 1.67 -41.38
N HIS A 127 48.19 2.58 -42.09
CA HIS A 127 48.07 2.89 -43.52
C HIS A 127 47.03 3.95 -43.89
N SER A 128 47.11 5.12 -43.23
CA SER A 128 46.94 6.35 -44.01
C SER A 128 47.98 6.32 -45.14
N LEU A 129 47.50 6.17 -46.36
CA LEU A 129 48.28 6.27 -47.58
C LEU A 129 48.93 7.66 -47.58
N ASP A 130 50.22 7.72 -47.26
CA ASP A 130 51.02 8.90 -47.49
C ASP A 130 51.08 9.12 -49.01
N PRO A 131 50.51 10.20 -49.58
CA PRO A 131 50.43 10.37 -51.03
C PRO A 131 51.77 10.72 -51.69
N GLU A 132 52.86 10.82 -50.94
CA GLU A 132 54.09 11.50 -51.41
C GLU A 132 55.27 10.59 -51.78
N SER A 133 55.16 9.25 -51.71
CA SER A 133 56.30 8.37 -52.07
C SER A 133 56.28 7.81 -53.50
N GLN A 134 55.30 8.17 -54.33
CA GLN A 134 55.27 7.78 -55.75
C GLN A 134 55.76 8.92 -56.64
N SER A 135 57.03 9.27 -56.55
CA SER A 135 57.68 10.15 -57.53
C SER A 135 59.19 9.96 -57.52
N ILE A 136 59.73 9.73 -58.71
CA ILE A 136 61.16 9.75 -59.09
C ILE A 136 61.89 8.40 -58.95
N SER A 137 61.76 7.56 -59.98
CA SER A 137 62.91 7.14 -60.80
C SER A 137 62.44 6.40 -62.06
N ARG A 138 62.44 7.12 -63.20
CA ARG A 138 62.42 6.51 -64.53
C ARG A 138 63.86 6.33 -64.98
N ALA A 139 64.29 5.09 -65.16
CA ALA A 139 65.28 4.72 -66.18
C ALA A 139 65.35 3.19 -66.33
N HIS A 140 64.88 2.74 -67.50
CA HIS A 140 65.29 1.53 -68.23
C HIS A 140 65.10 0.12 -67.61
N GLU A 141 64.60 -0.76 -68.49
CA GLU A 141 64.69 -2.24 -68.46
C GLU A 141 63.66 -3.02 -67.62
N GLN A 142 62.63 -3.48 -68.34
CA GLN A 142 61.95 -4.79 -68.24
C GLN A 142 61.79 -5.46 -66.85
N SER A 143 60.54 -5.39 -66.32
CA SER A 143 59.84 -6.37 -65.46
C SER A 143 60.53 -6.85 -64.16
N PRO A 144 59.98 -6.47 -62.97
CA PRO A 144 59.01 -7.36 -62.31
C PRO A 144 57.92 -6.59 -61.52
N HIS A 145 56.73 -6.41 -62.11
CA HIS A 145 55.55 -5.83 -61.43
C HIS A 145 54.40 -6.84 -61.22
N GLU A 146 54.64 -8.14 -61.42
CA GLU A 146 53.62 -9.18 -61.20
C GLU A 146 53.43 -9.50 -59.72
N GLU A 147 54.53 -9.69 -58.99
CA GLU A 147 54.53 -10.12 -57.60
C GLU A 147 53.94 -9.04 -56.67
N GLU A 148 54.32 -7.78 -56.87
CA GLU A 148 53.82 -6.63 -56.09
C GLU A 148 52.30 -6.41 -56.24
N HIS A 149 51.77 -6.61 -57.45
CA HIS A 149 50.32 -6.46 -57.71
C HIS A 149 49.52 -7.60 -57.11
N VAL A 150 50.00 -8.84 -57.25
CA VAL A 150 49.38 -10.02 -56.63
C VAL A 150 49.43 -9.91 -55.11
N GLU A 151 50.54 -9.46 -54.55
CA GLU A 151 50.70 -9.22 -53.11
C GLU A 151 49.73 -8.13 -52.61
N SER A 152 49.57 -7.04 -53.36
CA SER A 152 48.62 -5.98 -53.04
C SER A 152 47.16 -6.46 -53.01
N ILE A 153 46.73 -7.25 -54.00
CA ILE A 153 45.38 -7.82 -54.05
C ILE A 153 45.19 -8.83 -52.91
N ALA A 154 46.17 -9.71 -52.66
CA ALA A 154 46.13 -10.66 -51.56
C ALA A 154 46.02 -9.95 -50.20
N ARG A 155 46.80 -8.89 -49.99
CA ARG A 155 46.74 -8.05 -48.77
C ARG A 155 45.37 -7.43 -48.58
N THR A 156 44.78 -6.89 -49.65
CA THR A 156 43.42 -6.33 -49.61
C THR A 156 42.38 -7.39 -49.25
N VAL A 157 42.47 -8.59 -49.83
CA VAL A 157 41.56 -9.71 -49.55
C VAL A 157 41.70 -10.20 -48.11
N MET A 158 42.91 -10.22 -47.55
CA MET A 158 43.15 -10.51 -46.13
C MET A 158 42.53 -9.43 -45.23
N GLN A 159 42.76 -8.15 -45.52
CA GLN A 159 42.16 -7.04 -44.76
C GLN A 159 40.63 -7.11 -44.76
N VAL A 160 40.01 -7.36 -45.92
CA VAL A 160 38.55 -7.54 -46.01
C VAL A 160 38.10 -8.75 -45.18
N THR A 161 38.83 -9.86 -45.25
CA THR A 161 38.52 -11.06 -44.45
C THR A 161 38.57 -10.78 -42.94
N ASP A 162 39.59 -10.06 -42.48
CA ASP A 162 39.74 -9.68 -41.07
C ASP A 162 38.62 -8.73 -40.61
N VAL A 163 38.24 -7.75 -41.44
CA VAL A 163 37.10 -6.85 -41.19
C VAL A 163 35.79 -7.64 -41.13
N MET A 164 35.57 -8.59 -42.03
CA MET A 164 34.37 -9.42 -42.03
C MET A 164 34.26 -10.27 -40.76
N GLU A 165 35.35 -10.90 -40.33
CA GLU A 165 35.38 -11.65 -39.08
C GLU A 165 35.15 -10.75 -37.86
N PHE A 166 35.78 -9.57 -37.84
CA PHE A 166 35.61 -8.60 -36.76
C PHE A 166 34.16 -8.12 -36.64
N LEU A 167 33.52 -7.74 -37.75
CA LEU A 167 32.12 -7.31 -37.76
C LEU A 167 31.18 -8.44 -37.31
N LEU A 168 31.44 -9.67 -37.75
CA LEU A 168 30.66 -10.83 -37.34
C LEU A 168 30.80 -11.10 -35.83
N LYS A 169 32.02 -11.06 -35.31
CA LYS A 169 32.27 -11.21 -33.87
C LYS A 169 31.53 -10.14 -33.06
N ARG A 170 31.46 -8.89 -33.55
CA ARG A 170 30.66 -7.81 -32.93
C ARG A 170 29.16 -8.08 -33.02
N ALA A 171 28.67 -8.59 -34.15
CA ALA A 171 27.26 -8.94 -34.30
C ALA A 171 26.84 -10.05 -33.34
N ILE A 172 27.68 -11.08 -33.16
CA ILE A 172 27.45 -12.17 -32.20
C ILE A 172 27.42 -11.64 -30.76
N LEU A 173 28.34 -10.75 -30.40
CA LEU A 173 28.34 -10.11 -29.07
C LEU A 173 27.05 -9.30 -28.83
N ALA A 174 26.65 -8.49 -29.81
CA ALA A 174 25.41 -7.71 -29.71
C ALA A 174 24.17 -8.60 -29.58
N GLU A 175 24.11 -9.72 -30.31
CA GLU A 175 23.01 -10.69 -30.19
C GLU A 175 22.97 -11.33 -28.79
N ALA A 176 24.13 -11.73 -28.25
CA ALA A 176 24.24 -12.29 -26.92
C ALA A 176 23.83 -11.28 -25.82
N ASP A 177 24.25 -10.01 -25.95
CA ASP A 177 23.87 -8.94 -25.02
C ASP A 177 22.36 -8.69 -25.06
N VAL A 178 21.76 -8.66 -26.25
CA VAL A 178 20.30 -8.51 -26.40
C VAL A 178 19.55 -9.68 -25.77
N ASP A 179 20.04 -10.92 -25.90
CA ASP A 179 19.44 -12.08 -25.24
C ASP A 179 19.49 -12.00 -23.71
N VAL A 180 20.62 -11.55 -23.15
CA VAL A 180 20.76 -11.31 -21.71
C VAL A 180 19.77 -10.25 -21.23
N GLU A 181 19.66 -9.13 -21.95
CA GLU A 181 18.71 -8.07 -21.60
C GLU A 181 17.25 -8.52 -21.75
N ARG A 182 16.91 -9.34 -22.76
CA ARG A 182 15.58 -9.97 -22.87
C ARG A 182 15.27 -10.87 -21.67
N GLN A 183 16.24 -11.65 -21.20
CA GLN A 183 16.06 -12.52 -20.02
C GLN A 183 15.82 -11.69 -18.76
N LYS A 184 16.61 -10.63 -18.53
CA LYS A 184 16.40 -9.69 -17.42
C LYS A 184 15.03 -9.02 -17.48
N ALA A 185 14.60 -8.57 -18.66
CA ALA A 185 13.28 -7.97 -18.85
C ALA A 185 12.15 -8.95 -18.48
N ARG A 186 12.24 -10.21 -18.93
CA ARG A 186 11.28 -11.27 -18.55
C ARG A 186 11.24 -11.51 -17.05
N ALA A 187 12.41 -11.65 -16.41
CA ALA A 187 12.51 -11.84 -14.97
C ALA A 187 11.87 -10.67 -14.20
N SER A 188 12.15 -9.43 -14.60
CA SER A 188 11.56 -8.23 -13.98
C SER A 188 10.04 -8.15 -14.18
N GLN A 189 9.54 -8.58 -15.34
CA GLN A 189 8.10 -8.62 -15.64
C GLN A 189 7.39 -9.66 -14.77
N ASP A 190 7.99 -10.84 -14.56
CA ASP A 190 7.40 -11.88 -13.73
C ASP A 190 7.42 -11.48 -12.25
N GLU A 191 8.47 -10.81 -11.76
CA GLU A 191 8.49 -10.21 -10.43
C GLU A 191 7.40 -9.13 -10.27
N ALA A 192 7.20 -8.29 -11.28
CA ALA A 192 6.14 -7.27 -11.27
C ALA A 192 4.74 -7.90 -11.21
N LYS A 193 4.49 -8.98 -11.97
CA LYS A 193 3.22 -9.73 -11.88
C LYS A 193 3.03 -10.33 -10.50
N GLN A 194 4.07 -10.92 -9.91
CA GLN A 194 4.00 -11.48 -8.56
C GLN A 194 3.65 -10.40 -7.51
N LYS A 195 4.32 -9.25 -7.57
CA LYS A 195 4.02 -8.10 -6.69
C LYS A 195 2.60 -7.57 -6.91
N SER A 196 2.12 -7.52 -8.16
CA SER A 196 0.75 -7.13 -8.48
C SER A 196 -0.28 -8.05 -7.84
N LEU A 197 -0.09 -9.37 -7.92
CA LEU A 197 -0.97 -10.34 -7.27
C LEU A 197 -0.94 -10.21 -5.74
N GLN A 198 0.23 -9.94 -5.17
CA GLN A 198 0.36 -9.69 -3.72
C GLN A 198 -0.40 -8.43 -3.30
N LEU A 199 -0.30 -7.35 -4.09
CA LEU A 199 -1.03 -6.10 -3.83
C LEU A 199 -2.54 -6.30 -3.92
N GLU A 200 -3.02 -7.05 -4.91
CA GLU A 200 -4.45 -7.39 -5.04
C GLU A 200 -4.97 -8.20 -3.85
N SER A 201 -4.18 -9.19 -3.39
CA SER A 201 -4.50 -9.96 -2.17
C SER A 201 -4.55 -9.07 -0.92
N MET A 202 -3.56 -8.18 -0.75
CA MET A 202 -3.54 -7.23 0.36
C MET A 202 -4.71 -6.26 0.30
N GLN A 203 -5.07 -5.77 -0.88
CA GLN A 203 -6.21 -4.88 -1.10
C GLN A 203 -7.52 -5.56 -0.66
N SER A 204 -7.76 -6.80 -1.08
CA SER A 204 -8.94 -7.56 -0.66
C SER A 204 -9.01 -7.72 0.87
N ARG A 205 -7.88 -8.00 1.52
CA ARG A 205 -7.81 -8.10 2.98
C ARG A 205 -8.11 -6.77 3.68
N VAL A 206 -7.62 -5.66 3.15
CA VAL A 206 -7.92 -4.32 3.68
C VAL A 206 -9.40 -3.97 3.52
N GLN A 207 -10.02 -4.30 2.39
CA GLN A 207 -11.45 -4.11 2.18
C GLN A 207 -12.30 -4.90 3.19
N GLU A 208 -11.88 -6.12 3.54
CA GLU A 208 -12.58 -6.91 4.56
C GLU A 208 -12.40 -6.31 5.96
N MET A 209 -11.21 -5.82 6.28
CA MET A 209 -10.97 -5.09 7.54
C MET A 209 -11.82 -3.81 7.63
N GLU A 210 -12.01 -3.09 6.53
CA GLU A 210 -12.87 -1.91 6.46
C GLU A 210 -14.32 -2.27 6.79
N LYS A 211 -14.86 -3.35 6.20
CA LYS A 211 -16.22 -3.83 6.53
C LYS A 211 -16.36 -4.15 8.01
N VAL A 212 -15.38 -4.86 8.59
CA VAL A 212 -15.39 -5.19 10.02
C VAL A 212 -15.36 -3.91 10.86
N ALA A 213 -14.48 -2.95 10.54
CA ALA A 213 -14.38 -1.69 11.26
C ALA A 213 -15.69 -0.88 11.22
N VAL A 214 -16.35 -0.82 10.06
CA VAL A 214 -17.66 -0.17 9.90
C VAL A 214 -18.73 -0.86 10.75
N CYS A 215 -18.79 -2.20 10.71
CA CYS A 215 -19.72 -2.98 11.53
C CYS A 215 -19.49 -2.72 13.03
N THR A 216 -18.26 -2.81 13.51
CA THR A 216 -17.90 -2.56 14.91
C THR A 216 -18.23 -1.13 15.34
N SER A 217 -17.91 -0.13 14.50
CA SER A 217 -18.27 1.27 14.76
C SER A 217 -19.78 1.46 14.91
N SER A 218 -20.58 0.81 14.06
CA SER A 218 -22.05 0.88 14.14
C SER A 218 -22.59 0.29 15.45
N ILE A 219 -22.00 -0.81 15.94
CA ILE A 219 -22.37 -1.45 17.20
C ILE A 219 -21.97 -0.56 18.37
N LEU A 220 -20.74 -0.03 18.39
CA LEU A 220 -20.26 0.88 19.42
C LEU A 220 -21.14 2.13 19.51
N LYS A 221 -21.57 2.70 18.39
CA LYS A 221 -22.50 3.83 18.37
C LYS A 221 -23.84 3.50 19.01
N LYS A 222 -24.40 2.31 18.75
CA LYS A 222 -25.63 1.83 19.40
C LYS A 222 -25.44 1.62 20.90
N MET A 223 -24.31 1.05 21.31
CA MET A 223 -23.98 0.87 22.73
C MET A 223 -23.81 2.20 23.45
N GLN A 224 -23.15 3.19 22.82
CA GLN A 224 -23.00 4.53 23.36
C GLN A 224 -24.35 5.21 23.58
N LEU A 225 -25.27 5.11 22.62
CA LEU A 225 -26.64 5.63 22.79
C LEU A 225 -27.35 4.96 23.98
N LYS A 226 -27.32 3.62 24.05
CA LYS A 226 -27.96 2.88 25.15
C LYS A 226 -27.34 3.21 26.52
N LEU A 227 -26.02 3.41 26.58
CA LEU A 227 -25.35 3.86 27.80
C LEU A 227 -25.82 5.25 28.21
N GLY A 228 -25.96 6.19 27.26
CA GLY A 228 -26.53 7.51 27.52
C GLY A 228 -27.97 7.44 28.07
N ASP A 229 -28.82 6.60 27.48
CA ASP A 229 -30.19 6.38 27.98
C ASP A 229 -30.20 5.81 29.40
N MET A 230 -29.32 4.85 29.69
CA MET A 230 -29.17 4.26 31.03
C MET A 230 -28.64 5.26 32.06
N GLU A 231 -27.70 6.12 31.68
CA GLU A 231 -27.16 7.18 32.54
C GLU A 231 -28.25 8.22 32.87
N GLN A 232 -29.06 8.60 31.87
CA GLN A 232 -30.20 9.49 32.09
C GLN A 232 -31.26 8.86 33.00
N GLU A 233 -31.58 7.57 32.82
CA GLU A 233 -32.53 6.87 33.70
C GLU A 233 -31.97 6.70 35.12
N THR A 234 -30.68 6.43 35.25
CA THR A 234 -30.00 6.37 36.56
C THR A 234 -30.08 7.72 37.26
N SER A 235 -29.87 8.82 36.54
CA SER A 235 -30.02 10.18 37.08
C SER A 235 -31.46 10.47 37.53
N ARG A 236 -32.47 10.04 36.74
CA ARG A 236 -33.89 10.13 37.14
C ARG A 236 -34.19 9.31 38.38
N GLN A 237 -33.64 8.10 38.50
CA GLN A 237 -33.82 7.24 39.68
C GLN A 237 -33.20 7.87 40.93
N GLN A 238 -32.00 8.44 40.82
CA GLN A 238 -31.35 9.15 41.93
C GLN A 238 -32.18 10.35 42.39
N GLN A 239 -32.72 11.15 41.46
CA GLN A 239 -33.59 12.28 41.80
C GLN A 239 -34.86 11.82 42.55
N ARG A 240 -35.54 10.78 42.04
CA ARG A 240 -36.72 10.21 42.72
C ARG A 240 -36.38 9.65 44.10
N ALA A 241 -35.21 9.04 44.26
CA ALA A 241 -34.75 8.53 45.55
C ALA A 241 -34.51 9.68 46.56
N ALA A 242 -33.91 10.79 46.12
CA ALA A 242 -33.70 11.97 46.95
C ALA A 242 -35.03 12.63 47.37
N GLU A 243 -35.99 12.74 46.45
CA GLU A 243 -37.35 13.23 46.74
C GLU A 243 -38.07 12.35 47.78
N ASN A 244 -37.99 11.02 47.61
CA ASN A 244 -38.56 10.07 48.57
C ASN A 244 -37.90 10.16 49.95
N GLU A 245 -36.58 10.35 50.02
CA GLU A 245 -35.86 10.54 51.29
C GLU A 245 -36.29 11.82 52.01
N GLN A 246 -36.50 12.90 51.25
CA GLN A 246 -37.04 14.14 51.80
C GLN A 246 -38.46 13.96 52.35
N GLU A 247 -39.34 13.27 51.60
CA GLU A 247 -40.72 13.02 52.04
C GLU A 247 -40.77 12.09 53.25
N LEU A 248 -39.94 11.04 53.29
CA LEU A 248 -39.78 10.18 54.47
C LEU A 248 -39.30 10.98 55.68
N SER A 249 -38.39 11.94 55.49
CA SER A 249 -37.90 12.80 56.57
C SER A 249 -38.98 13.74 57.10
N ARG A 250 -39.82 14.30 56.22
CA ARG A 250 -41.00 15.09 56.59
C ARG A 250 -42.01 14.27 57.39
N VAL A 251 -42.41 13.11 56.85
CA VAL A 251 -43.36 12.20 57.53
C VAL A 251 -42.81 11.77 58.90
N ARG A 252 -41.53 11.41 59.01
CA ARG A 252 -40.90 11.09 60.30
C ARG A 252 -40.95 12.26 61.28
N HIS A 253 -40.77 13.49 60.81
CA HIS A 253 -40.90 14.67 61.64
C HIS A 253 -42.34 14.84 62.13
N ASP A 254 -43.33 14.73 61.24
CA ASP A 254 -44.76 14.85 61.58
C ASP A 254 -45.20 13.79 62.59
N PHE A 255 -44.73 12.54 62.44
CA PHE A 255 -44.98 11.48 63.42
C PHE A 255 -44.37 11.79 64.80
N ARG A 256 -43.17 12.39 64.85
CA ARG A 256 -42.57 12.81 66.13
C ARG A 256 -43.40 13.92 66.78
N VAL A 257 -43.85 14.91 66.01
CA VAL A 257 -44.73 15.98 66.49
C VAL A 257 -46.04 15.40 67.01
N LEU A 258 -46.70 14.53 66.24
CA LEU A 258 -47.94 13.87 66.65
C LEU A 258 -47.77 13.06 67.93
N ARG A 259 -46.68 12.26 68.02
CA ARG A 259 -46.36 11.50 69.22
C ARG A 259 -46.23 12.40 70.45
N SER A 260 -45.50 13.51 70.35
CA SER A 260 -45.36 14.47 71.46
C SER A 260 -46.70 15.08 71.87
N ARG A 261 -47.58 15.39 70.90
CA ARG A 261 -48.93 15.91 71.18
C ARG A 261 -49.81 14.89 71.90
N ILE A 262 -49.78 13.63 71.47
CA ILE A 262 -50.51 12.54 72.13
C ILE A 262 -49.97 12.34 73.55
N GLU A 263 -48.66 12.34 73.74
CA GLU A 263 -48.03 12.18 75.06
C GLU A 263 -48.43 13.33 76.03
N ILE A 264 -48.41 14.58 75.55
CA ILE A 264 -48.91 15.74 76.31
C ILE A 264 -50.39 15.56 76.64
N LEU A 265 -51.22 15.17 75.66
CA LEU A 265 -52.66 14.99 75.85
C LEU A 265 -52.94 13.91 76.89
N VAL A 266 -52.32 12.72 76.77
CA VAL A 266 -52.44 11.60 77.72
C VAL A 266 -51.98 12.03 79.13
N THR A 267 -50.85 12.71 79.24
CA THR A 267 -50.35 13.18 80.53
C THR A 267 -51.29 14.22 81.15
N SER A 268 -51.88 15.10 80.33
CA SER A 268 -52.84 16.10 80.78
C SER A 268 -54.19 15.50 81.18
N SER A 269 -54.70 14.52 80.44
CA SER A 269 -55.96 13.85 80.73
C SER A 269 -55.82 12.97 81.96
N ALA A 270 -54.73 12.20 82.09
CA ALA A 270 -54.44 11.40 83.28
C ALA A 270 -54.36 12.29 84.55
N ARG A 271 -53.68 13.45 84.47
CA ARG A 271 -53.64 14.41 85.58
C ARG A 271 -55.04 14.96 85.91
N THR A 272 -55.85 15.24 84.89
CA THR A 272 -57.22 15.74 85.09
C THR A 272 -58.10 14.68 85.73
N ILE A 273 -57.97 13.41 85.32
CA ILE A 273 -58.68 12.28 85.92
C ILE A 273 -58.31 12.14 87.40
N VAL A 274 -57.02 12.11 87.74
CA VAL A 274 -56.57 12.03 89.15
C VAL A 274 -57.10 13.20 89.99
N ASN A 275 -57.13 14.42 89.43
CA ASN A 275 -57.73 15.57 90.12
C ASN A 275 -59.25 15.41 90.34
N LEU A 276 -59.97 14.82 89.38
CA LEU A 276 -61.39 14.53 89.51
C LEU A 276 -61.65 13.41 90.51
N GLU A 277 -60.86 12.34 90.49
CA GLU A 277 -60.91 11.25 91.48
C GLU A 277 -60.74 11.80 92.90
N LYS A 278 -59.73 12.65 93.12
CA LYS A 278 -59.53 13.32 94.43
C LYS A 278 -60.74 14.16 94.85
N ARG A 279 -61.35 14.90 93.92
CA ARG A 279 -62.58 15.68 94.22
C ARG A 279 -63.78 14.79 94.55
N ILE A 280 -63.89 13.62 93.91
CA ILE A 280 -64.93 12.65 94.20
C ILE A 280 -64.73 12.09 95.62
N GLU A 281 -63.51 11.70 95.97
CA GLU A 281 -63.17 11.20 97.31
C GLU A 281 -63.49 12.26 98.40
N GLU A 282 -63.15 13.53 98.16
CA GLU A 282 -63.54 14.65 99.04
C GLU A 282 -65.06 14.78 99.20
N MET A 283 -65.80 14.60 98.10
CA MET A 283 -67.27 14.66 98.09
C MET A 283 -67.90 13.46 98.81
N GLU A 284 -67.36 12.26 98.62
CA GLU A 284 -67.78 11.04 99.33
C GLU A 284 -67.61 11.20 100.83
N GLY A 285 -66.47 11.72 101.30
CA GLY A 285 -66.24 12.00 102.73
C GLY A 285 -67.15 13.09 103.31
N ILE A 286 -67.64 14.04 102.50
CA ILE A 286 -68.70 14.97 102.91
C ILE A 286 -70.03 14.21 103.03
N SER A 287 -70.37 13.38 102.04
CA SER A 287 -71.61 12.59 102.00
C SER A 287 -71.72 11.62 103.18
N GLU A 288 -70.62 10.93 103.53
CA GLU A 288 -70.56 10.05 104.69
C GLU A 288 -70.81 10.80 106.00
N ARG A 289 -70.16 11.96 106.19
CA ARG A 289 -70.39 12.82 107.36
C ARG A 289 -71.83 13.33 107.45
N MET A 290 -72.41 13.71 106.31
CA MET A 290 -73.83 14.11 106.25
C MET A 290 -74.76 12.93 106.61
N SER A 291 -74.48 11.74 106.09
CA SER A 291 -75.25 10.53 106.38
C SER A 291 -75.18 10.16 107.85
N ALA A 292 -73.99 10.19 108.45
CA ALA A 292 -73.80 10.00 109.90
C ALA A 292 -74.56 11.05 110.72
N HIS A 293 -74.56 12.31 110.28
CA HIS A 293 -75.34 13.37 110.93
C HIS A 293 -76.86 13.12 110.85
N ILE A 294 -77.38 12.63 109.71
CA ILE A 294 -78.79 12.27 109.55
C ILE A 294 -79.17 11.13 110.53
N VAL A 295 -78.38 10.06 110.59
CA VAL A 295 -78.64 8.94 111.53
C VAL A 295 -78.64 9.43 112.99
N ASN A 296 -77.69 10.29 113.36
CA ASN A 296 -77.67 10.89 114.70
C ASN A 296 -78.93 11.72 114.99
N LEU A 297 -79.38 12.52 114.01
CA LEU A 297 -80.63 13.29 114.14
C LEU A 297 -81.87 12.38 114.23
N GLU A 298 -81.94 11.30 113.46
CA GLU A 298 -83.02 10.32 113.53
C GLU A 298 -83.07 9.61 114.87
N ALA A 299 -81.92 9.21 115.42
CA ALA A 299 -81.83 8.64 116.76
C ALA A 299 -82.24 9.65 117.84
N ASP A 300 -81.80 10.90 117.74
CA ASP A 300 -82.21 11.97 118.67
C ASP A 300 -83.71 12.24 118.60
N LYS A 301 -84.27 12.27 117.38
CA LYS A 301 -85.70 12.37 117.14
C LYS A 301 -86.46 11.20 117.78
N GLY A 302 -86.02 9.96 117.55
CA GLY A 302 -86.67 8.77 118.13
C GLY A 302 -86.64 8.75 119.65
N ARG A 303 -85.55 9.20 120.28
CA ARG A 303 -85.48 9.39 121.75
C ARG A 303 -86.51 10.41 122.24
N LYS A 304 -86.59 11.56 121.57
CA LYS A 304 -87.58 12.61 121.90
C LYS A 304 -89.01 12.14 121.69
N GLU A 305 -89.29 11.39 120.62
CA GLU A 305 -90.61 10.80 120.39
C GLU A 305 -90.99 9.78 121.49
N ALA A 306 -90.05 8.97 121.97
CA ALA A 306 -90.26 8.07 123.09
C ALA A 306 -90.54 8.82 124.41
N GLU A 307 -89.78 9.89 124.69
CA GLU A 307 -90.01 10.77 125.84
C GLU A 307 -91.40 11.43 125.79
N VAL A 308 -91.81 11.92 124.61
CA VAL A 308 -93.17 12.45 124.41
C VAL A 308 -94.24 11.37 124.64
N ALA A 309 -94.03 10.14 124.18
CA ALA A 309 -94.98 9.04 124.41
C ALA A 309 -95.09 8.68 125.90
N GLU A 310 -93.98 8.71 126.64
CA GLU A 310 -93.96 8.55 128.10
C GLU A 310 -94.76 9.65 128.79
N PHE A 311 -94.52 10.93 128.45
CA PHE A 311 -95.30 12.05 128.97
C PHE A 311 -96.79 11.98 128.64
N ILE A 312 -97.15 11.43 127.47
CA ILE A 312 -98.55 11.18 127.09
C ILE A 312 -99.15 10.08 127.98
N SER A 313 -98.45 8.97 128.18
CA SER A 313 -98.90 7.88 129.05
C SER A 313 -99.06 8.35 130.50
N GLU A 314 -98.11 9.12 131.01
CA GLU A 314 -98.20 9.74 132.32
C GLU A 314 -99.39 10.71 132.40
N ASN A 315 -99.61 11.55 131.38
CA ASN A 315 -100.80 12.40 131.31
C ASN A 315 -102.09 11.59 131.31
N CYS A 316 -102.19 10.50 130.55
CA CYS A 316 -103.35 9.63 130.53
C CYS A 316 -103.62 9.02 131.91
N ASN A 317 -102.56 8.60 132.62
CA ASN A 317 -102.66 8.11 134.00
C ASN A 317 -103.13 9.21 134.96
N LEU A 318 -102.54 10.41 134.88
CA LEU A 318 -102.96 11.57 135.67
C LEU A 318 -104.41 11.96 135.37
N ARG A 319 -104.84 11.89 134.11
CA ARG A 319 -106.24 12.14 133.70
C ARG A 319 -107.19 11.09 134.25
N ALA A 320 -106.82 9.81 134.21
CA ALA A 320 -107.62 8.74 134.83
C ALA A 320 -107.72 8.91 136.36
N GLN A 321 -106.65 9.34 137.02
CA GLN A 321 -106.68 9.69 138.44
C GLN A 321 -107.57 10.91 138.70
N LEU A 322 -107.52 11.92 137.83
CA LEU A 322 -108.38 13.09 137.89
C LEU A 322 -109.85 12.69 137.71
N ASP A 323 -110.19 11.90 136.69
CA ASP A 323 -111.55 11.40 136.44
C ASP A 323 -112.07 10.57 137.63
N PHE A 324 -111.22 9.73 138.25
CA PHE A 324 -111.56 9.00 139.47
C PHE A 324 -111.90 9.98 140.62
N LYS A 325 -111.08 11.01 140.81
CA LYS A 325 -111.30 12.04 141.84
C LYS A 325 -112.52 12.90 141.54
N GLU A 326 -112.79 13.22 140.29
CA GLU A 326 -114.00 13.93 139.88
C GLU A 326 -115.26 13.09 140.09
N ALA A 327 -115.21 11.79 139.80
CA ALA A 327 -116.29 10.84 140.10
C ALA A 327 -116.50 10.70 141.62
N GLU A 328 -115.43 10.62 142.41
CA GLU A 328 -115.47 10.64 143.88
C GLU A 328 -116.10 11.94 144.39
N LEU A 329 -115.70 13.10 143.86
CA LEU A 329 -116.29 14.40 144.18
C LEU A 329 -117.75 14.51 143.73
N ALA A 330 -118.13 13.95 142.58
CA ALA A 330 -119.50 13.92 142.10
C ALA A 330 -120.39 13.05 143.00
N ALA A 331 -119.89 11.89 143.43
CA ALA A 331 -120.53 11.05 144.43
C ALA A 331 -120.71 11.81 145.76
N MET A 332 -119.66 12.51 146.24
CA MET A 332 -119.76 13.37 147.42
C MET A 332 -120.78 14.51 147.22
N ARG A 333 -120.79 15.19 146.07
CA ARG A 333 -121.78 16.24 145.74
C ARG A 333 -123.20 15.69 145.70
N GLN A 334 -123.39 14.47 145.21
CA GLN A 334 -124.69 13.80 145.19
C GLN A 334 -125.13 13.40 146.61
N HIS A 335 -124.21 12.93 147.44
CA HIS A 335 -124.45 12.67 148.86
C HIS A 335 -124.83 13.95 149.62
N VAL A 336 -124.16 15.08 149.35
CA VAL A 336 -124.52 16.41 149.88
C VAL A 336 -125.88 16.87 149.36
N ARG A 337 -126.21 16.63 148.08
CA ARG A 337 -127.57 16.92 147.55
C ARG A 337 -128.64 16.05 148.18
N GLN A 338 -128.37 14.77 148.46
CA GLN A 338 -129.30 13.88 149.17
C GLN A 338 -129.49 14.34 150.61
N MET A 339 -128.42 14.69 151.33
CA MET A 339 -128.52 15.32 152.66
C MET A 339 -129.32 16.63 152.64
N LEU A 340 -129.18 17.45 151.59
CA LEU A 340 -129.96 18.68 151.44
C LEU A 340 -131.43 18.42 151.06
N ALA A 341 -131.73 17.35 150.33
CA ALA A 341 -133.11 16.96 150.00
C ALA A 341 -133.85 16.33 151.20
N GLU A 342 -133.13 15.64 152.08
CA GLU A 342 -133.69 15.02 153.29
C GLU A 342 -133.93 16.01 154.43
N GLN A 343 -133.47 17.27 154.33
CA GLN A 343 -133.77 18.32 155.31
C GLN A 343 -135.00 19.18 154.98
N THR A 344 -135.83 18.78 154.00
CA THR A 344 -137.08 19.49 153.64
C THR A 344 -138.35 18.63 153.68
N ASN A 345 -138.42 17.60 154.53
CA ASN A 345 -139.70 17.10 155.06
C ASN A 345 -139.56 16.38 156.40
#